data_AF-A0A7S3KIR7-F1
#
_entry.id   AF-A0A7S3KIR7-F1
#
_cell.length_a   1.000
_cell.length_b   1.000
_cell.length_c   1.000
_cell.angle_alpha   90.00
_cell.angle_beta   90.00
_cell.angle_gamma   90.00
#
_symmetry.space_group_name_H-M   'P 1'
#
loop_
_entity.id
_entity.type
_entity.pdbx_description
1 polymer ?
#
loop_
_entity_poly.entity_id
_entity_poly.type
_entity_poly.pdbx_seq_one_letter_code
_entity_poly.pdbx_strand_id
1 'polypeptide(L)'
;MEEIDEELRPENYTFEEMADDCFLFNEIAHNRRKWRFDTGSISVENPEYYFQLDENNQPMQFNESKKIESKELIEEYMLLANMLVSEYLVKFCKDKAVLRTQLPPKEEKVEDMIEYFVKVGADVDLKSSLTTQKSFEKLKA
;
A
#
# COMPACT_ATOMS: atom_id res chain seq x y z
N MET A 1 8.08 -16.86 17.88
CA MET A 1 6.90 -17.23 17.10
C MET A 1 5.74 -17.12 18.05
N GLU A 2 4.80 -16.22 17.79
CA GLU A 2 3.50 -16.31 18.46
C GLU A 2 2.91 -17.67 18.04
N GLU A 3 2.44 -18.45 19.02
CA GLU A 3 1.79 -19.73 18.73
C GLU A 3 0.51 -19.45 17.94
N ILE A 4 0.38 -20.08 16.77
CA ILE A 4 -0.83 -19.97 15.96
C ILE A 4 -1.91 -20.76 16.70
N ASP A 5 -3.01 -20.10 17.02
CA ASP A 5 -4.15 -20.73 17.66
C ASP A 5 -4.68 -21.90 16.80
N GLU A 6 -4.58 -23.12 17.32
CA GLU A 6 -5.05 -24.34 16.66
C GLU A 6 -6.56 -24.27 16.34
N GLU A 7 -7.34 -23.48 17.11
CA GLU A 7 -8.77 -23.29 16.86
C GLU A 7 -9.07 -22.52 15.56
N LEU A 8 -8.09 -21.76 15.04
CA LEU A 8 -8.23 -21.02 13.79
C LEU A 8 -7.95 -21.88 12.54
N ARG A 9 -7.44 -23.10 12.71
CA ARG A 9 -7.14 -23.99 11.59
C ARG A 9 -8.43 -24.63 11.05
N PRO A 10 -8.72 -24.51 9.74
CA PRO A 10 -9.86 -25.22 9.16
C PRO A 10 -9.65 -26.74 9.23
N GLU A 11 -10.73 -27.49 9.49
CA GLU A 11 -10.67 -28.96 9.70
C GLU A 11 -10.04 -29.74 8.54
N ASN A 12 -10.12 -29.22 7.32
CA ASN A 12 -9.72 -29.92 6.09
C ASN A 12 -8.32 -29.56 5.57
N TYR A 13 -7.56 -28.71 6.28
CA TYR A 13 -6.25 -28.23 5.80
C TYR A 13 -5.18 -28.31 6.90
N THR A 14 -3.94 -28.56 6.47
CA THR A 14 -2.75 -28.50 7.32
C THR A 14 -2.13 -27.10 7.30
N PHE A 15 -1.37 -26.74 8.34
CA PHE A 15 -0.63 -25.47 8.35
C PHE A 15 0.42 -25.38 7.24
N GLU A 16 0.99 -26.50 6.82
CA GLU A 16 1.96 -26.56 5.72
C GLU A 16 1.30 -26.19 4.39
N GLU A 17 0.14 -26.78 4.08
CA GLU A 17 -0.64 -26.43 2.88
C GLU A 17 -1.07 -24.95 2.88
N MET A 18 -1.50 -24.43 4.03
CA MET A 18 -1.87 -23.02 4.15
C MET A 18 -0.67 -22.08 3.97
N ALA A 19 0.51 -22.50 4.41
CA ALA A 19 1.74 -21.73 4.23
C ALA A 19 2.15 -21.70 2.76
N ASP A 20 2.09 -22.85 2.06
CA ASP A 20 2.35 -22.95 0.63
C ASP A 20 1.41 -22.04 -0.18
N ASP A 21 0.12 -22.05 0.13
CA ASP A 21 -0.85 -21.13 -0.46
C ASP A 21 -0.46 -19.67 -0.21
N CYS A 22 -0.08 -19.31 1.02
CA CYS A 22 0.37 -17.95 1.34
C CYS A 22 1.59 -17.52 0.51
N PHE A 23 2.57 -18.43 0.31
CA PHE A 23 3.74 -18.14 -0.52
C PHE A 23 3.36 -17.94 -1.99
N LEU A 24 2.45 -18.75 -2.51
CA LEU A 24 1.93 -18.59 -3.87
C LEU A 24 1.17 -17.26 -4.03
N PHE A 25 0.31 -16.91 -3.07
CA PHE A 25 -0.38 -15.63 -3.04
C PHE A 25 0.61 -14.46 -3.02
N ASN A 26 1.71 -14.57 -2.27
CA ASN A 26 2.75 -13.56 -2.19
C ASN A 26 3.50 -13.38 -3.52
N GLU A 27 3.82 -14.45 -4.23
CA GLU A 27 4.45 -14.36 -5.56
C GLU A 27 3.56 -13.57 -6.55
N ILE A 28 2.26 -13.86 -6.56
CA ILE A 28 1.29 -13.15 -7.39
C ILE A 28 1.21 -11.68 -6.97
N ALA A 29 1.16 -11.41 -5.66
CA ALA A 29 1.12 -10.04 -5.13
C ALA A 29 2.34 -9.23 -5.55
N HIS A 30 3.56 -9.80 -5.48
CA HIS A 30 4.78 -9.12 -5.96
C HIS A 30 4.72 -8.77 -7.44
N ASN A 31 4.26 -9.70 -8.28
CA ASN A 31 4.11 -9.45 -9.72
C ASN A 31 3.08 -8.34 -10.01
N ARG A 32 1.96 -8.34 -9.27
CA ARG A 32 0.95 -7.27 -9.36
C ARG A 32 1.49 -5.93 -8.91
N ARG A 33 2.20 -5.89 -7.77
CA ARG A 33 2.83 -4.69 -7.23
C ARG A 33 3.79 -4.08 -8.24
N LYS A 34 4.66 -4.90 -8.83
CA LYS A 34 5.57 -4.49 -9.90
C LYS A 34 4.81 -3.86 -11.06
N TRP A 35 3.78 -4.53 -11.57
CA TRP A 35 2.94 -3.99 -12.64
C TRP A 35 2.29 -2.66 -12.28
N ARG A 36 1.80 -2.48 -11.04
CA ARG A 36 1.22 -1.22 -10.57
C ARG A 36 2.21 -0.07 -10.62
N PHE A 37 3.45 -0.29 -10.18
CA PHE A 37 4.50 0.74 -10.21
C PHE A 37 4.98 1.02 -11.62
N ASP A 38 5.14 -0.01 -12.46
CA ASP A 38 5.48 0.13 -13.88
C ASP A 38 4.43 0.93 -14.66
N THR A 39 3.16 0.87 -14.22
CA THR A 39 2.04 1.63 -14.80
C THR A 39 1.79 2.99 -14.15
N GLY A 40 2.63 3.42 -13.20
CA GLY A 40 2.63 4.77 -12.64
C GLY A 40 1.90 4.94 -11.31
N SER A 41 1.73 3.87 -10.52
CA SER A 41 1.36 4.02 -9.11
C SER A 41 2.48 4.74 -8.34
N ILE A 42 2.08 5.57 -7.36
CA ILE A 42 3.03 6.30 -6.50
C ILE A 42 2.97 5.70 -5.09
N SER A 43 4.13 5.47 -4.47
CA SER A 43 4.23 5.09 -3.06
C SER A 43 4.67 6.28 -2.23
N VAL A 44 3.73 6.87 -1.49
CA VAL A 44 4.02 7.86 -0.46
C VAL A 44 3.72 7.21 0.89
N GLU A 45 4.77 6.96 1.66
CA GLU A 45 4.67 6.30 2.96
C GLU A 45 4.75 7.37 4.04
N ASN A 46 3.75 7.37 4.93
CA ASN A 46 3.82 8.15 6.16
C ASN A 46 4.25 7.19 7.29
N PRO A 47 5.14 7.62 8.19
CA PRO A 47 5.50 6.79 9.33
C PRO A 47 4.26 6.59 10.22
N GLU A 48 3.93 5.33 10.47
CA GLU A 48 2.88 4.95 11.41
C GLU A 48 3.53 4.51 12.73
N TYR A 49 2.93 4.84 13.87
CA TYR A 49 3.45 4.49 15.18
C TYR A 49 2.43 3.68 15.98
N TYR A 50 2.90 2.66 16.68
CA TYR A 50 2.08 1.91 17.65
C TYR A 50 2.59 2.16 19.06
N PHE A 51 1.66 2.25 20.01
CA PHE A 51 1.95 2.51 21.42
C PHE A 51 1.78 1.24 22.23
N GLN A 52 2.78 0.93 23.05
CA GLN A 52 2.66 -0.07 24.09
C GLN A 52 2.05 0.60 25.33
N LEU A 53 0.92 0.07 25.77
CA LEU A 53 0.18 0.59 26.91
C LEU A 53 0.48 -0.24 28.16
N ASP A 54 0.41 0.40 29.34
CA ASP A 54 0.39 -0.30 30.62
C ASP A 54 -1.00 -0.85 30.97
N GLU A 55 -1.13 -1.47 32.14
CA GLU A 55 -2.39 -2.01 32.66
C GLU A 55 -3.50 -0.95 32.86
N ASN A 56 -3.12 0.34 32.96
CA ASN A 56 -4.03 1.48 33.09
C ASN A 56 -4.29 2.18 31.74
N ASN A 57 -3.93 1.54 30.63
CA ASN A 57 -4.01 2.08 29.27
C ASN A 57 -3.18 3.36 29.05
N GLN A 58 -2.12 3.58 29.83
CA GLN A 58 -1.20 4.71 29.64
C GLN A 58 -0.06 4.32 28.70
N PRO A 59 0.34 5.20 27.76
CA PRO A 59 1.42 4.90 26.82
C PRO A 59 2.78 4.89 27.53
N MET A 60 3.44 3.74 27.49
CA MET A 60 4.78 3.54 28.07
C MET A 60 5.89 3.72 27.03
N GLN A 61 5.63 3.24 25.81
CA GLN A 61 6.57 3.26 24.70
C GLN A 61 5.82 3.43 23.39
N PHE A 62 6.47 4.02 22.40
CA PHE A 62 6.02 3.98 21.01
C PHE A 62 7.09 3.38 20.12
N ASN A 63 6.67 2.73 19.04
CA ASN A 63 7.56 2.16 18.05
C ASN A 63 6.98 2.45 16.66
N GLU A 64 7.86 2.59 15.67
CA GLU A 64 7.45 2.75 14.28
C GLU A 64 6.99 1.41 13.69
N SER A 65 5.83 1.42 13.03
CA SER A 65 5.23 0.29 12.36
C SER A 65 6.05 -0.05 11.12
N LYS A 66 6.79 -1.15 11.18
CA LYS A 66 7.55 -1.62 10.02
C LYS A 66 6.59 -2.09 8.92
N LYS A 67 7.01 -1.83 7.69
CA LYS A 67 6.44 -2.48 6.53
C LYS A 67 6.94 -3.91 6.48
N ILE A 68 6.01 -4.85 6.38
CA ILE A 68 6.28 -6.29 6.32
C ILE A 68 5.56 -6.85 5.09
N GLU A 69 6.11 -7.90 4.48
CA GLU A 69 5.59 -8.48 3.24
C GLU A 69 4.13 -8.93 3.37
N SER A 70 3.72 -9.44 4.53
CA SER A 70 2.33 -9.82 4.76
C SER A 70 1.34 -8.64 4.65
N LYS A 71 1.75 -7.43 5.04
CA LYS A 71 0.94 -6.22 4.83
C LYS A 71 0.85 -5.86 3.35
N GLU A 72 1.96 -5.96 2.63
CA GLU A 72 2.00 -5.70 1.18
C GLU A 72 1.15 -6.70 0.41
N LEU A 73 1.21 -7.98 0.79
CA LEU A 73 0.37 -9.05 0.26
C LEU A 73 -1.12 -8.68 0.39
N ILE A 74 -1.58 -8.37 1.61
CA ILE A 74 -2.98 -8.01 1.84
C ILE A 74 -3.36 -6.73 1.08
N GLU A 75 -2.49 -5.72 1.05
CA GLU A 75 -2.70 -4.47 0.31
C GLU A 75 -3.01 -4.74 -1.18
N GLU A 76 -2.22 -5.57 -1.85
CA GLU A 76 -2.39 -5.87 -3.28
C GLU A 76 -3.72 -6.57 -3.60
N TYR A 77 -4.15 -7.49 -2.74
CA TYR A 77 -5.43 -8.18 -2.92
C TYR A 77 -6.62 -7.29 -2.59
N MET A 78 -6.51 -6.42 -1.58
CA MET A 78 -7.56 -5.44 -1.28
C MET A 78 -7.70 -4.42 -2.41
N LEU A 79 -6.60 -3.94 -2.98
CA LEU A 79 -6.62 -3.08 -4.16
C LEU A 79 -7.27 -3.79 -5.36
N LEU A 80 -6.90 -5.05 -5.62
CA LEU A 80 -7.50 -5.85 -6.70
C LEU A 80 -9.01 -6.01 -6.51
N ALA A 81 -9.45 -6.40 -5.32
CA ALA A 81 -10.86 -6.57 -5.01
C ALA A 81 -11.63 -5.26 -5.22
N ASN A 82 -11.10 -4.13 -4.73
CA ASN A 82 -11.71 -2.82 -4.91
C ASN A 82 -11.82 -2.41 -6.39
N MET A 83 -10.81 -2.68 -7.21
CA MET A 83 -10.85 -2.42 -8.65
C MET A 83 -11.92 -3.26 -9.35
N LEU A 84 -11.93 -4.57 -9.13
CA LEU A 84 -12.89 -5.49 -9.77
C LEU A 84 -14.34 -5.17 -9.39
N VAL A 85 -14.60 -4.89 -8.10
CA VAL A 85 -15.94 -4.50 -7.63
C VAL A 85 -16.33 -3.15 -8.23
N SER A 86 -15.41 -2.19 -8.32
CA SER A 86 -15.67 -0.88 -8.94
C SER A 86 -16.05 -1.01 -10.42
N GLU A 87 -15.32 -1.83 -11.19
CA GLU A 87 -15.65 -2.11 -12.59
C GLU A 87 -17.04 -2.74 -12.74
N TYR A 88 -17.40 -3.66 -11.85
CA TYR A 88 -18.72 -4.27 -11.81
C TYR A 88 -19.81 -3.23 -11.50
N LEU A 89 -19.60 -2.40 -10.46
CA LEU A 89 -20.54 -1.35 -10.07
C LEU A 89 -20.76 -0.32 -11.19
N VAL A 90 -19.70 0.13 -11.87
CA VAL A 90 -19.82 1.05 -13.02
C VAL A 90 -20.68 0.43 -14.11
N LYS A 91 -20.45 -0.86 -14.42
CA LYS A 91 -21.17 -1.56 -15.49
C LYS A 91 -22.65 -1.74 -15.20
N PHE A 92 -23.02 -2.10 -13.96
CA PHE A 92 -24.39 -2.51 -13.62
C PHE A 92 -25.19 -1.47 -12.83
N CYS A 93 -24.54 -0.67 -11.99
CA CYS A 93 -25.19 0.32 -11.13
C CYS A 93 -25.15 1.75 -11.71
N LYS A 94 -24.27 2.02 -12.68
CA LYS A 94 -24.17 3.31 -13.39
C LYS A 94 -24.12 4.52 -12.44
N ASP A 95 -25.14 5.38 -12.48
CA ASP A 95 -25.28 6.61 -11.69
C ASP A 95 -25.52 6.36 -10.19
N LYS A 96 -25.81 5.11 -9.80
CA LYS A 96 -25.99 4.69 -8.40
C LYS A 96 -24.72 4.08 -7.81
N ALA A 97 -23.65 3.95 -8.60
CA ALA A 97 -22.37 3.43 -8.12
C ALA A 97 -21.68 4.47 -7.22
N VAL A 98 -21.32 4.07 -6.00
CA VAL A 98 -20.48 4.88 -5.12
C VAL A 98 -19.03 4.52 -5.41
N LEU A 99 -18.28 5.48 -5.94
CA LEU A 99 -16.88 5.32 -6.34
C LEU A 99 -16.00 6.36 -5.65
N ARG A 100 -14.71 6.08 -5.58
CA ARG A 100 -13.69 7.00 -5.07
C ARG A 100 -12.77 7.43 -6.21
N THR A 101 -12.56 8.74 -6.34
CA THR A 101 -11.64 9.32 -7.31
C THR A 101 -10.67 10.27 -6.62
N GLN A 102 -9.42 10.27 -7.04
CA GLN A 102 -8.41 11.22 -6.60
C GLN A 102 -8.08 12.16 -7.76
N LEU A 103 -8.27 13.47 -7.53
CA LEU A 103 -7.91 14.49 -8.51
C LEU A 103 -6.38 14.71 -8.52
N PRO A 104 -5.81 15.16 -9.63
CA PRO A 104 -4.40 15.55 -9.67
C PRO A 104 -4.12 16.69 -8.67
N PRO A 105 -2.88 16.80 -8.15
CA PRO A 105 -2.48 17.94 -7.35
C PRO A 105 -2.68 19.27 -8.10
N LYS A 106 -2.93 20.35 -7.35
CA LYS A 106 -3.01 21.70 -7.93
C LYS A 106 -1.64 22.12 -8.47
N GLU A 107 -1.61 22.80 -9.62
CA GLU A 107 -0.37 23.25 -10.28
C GLU A 107 0.53 24.07 -9.33
N GLU A 108 -0.03 25.03 -8.60
CA GLU A 108 0.68 25.83 -7.59
C GLU A 108 1.43 24.95 -6.55
N LYS A 109 0.80 23.86 -6.10
CA LYS A 109 1.41 22.94 -5.12
C LYS A 109 2.54 22.11 -5.74
N VAL A 110 2.44 21.80 -7.03
CA VAL A 110 3.51 21.11 -7.76
C VAL A 110 4.70 22.05 -7.96
N GLU A 111 4.46 23.30 -8.30
CA GLU A 111 5.49 24.34 -8.42
C GLU A 111 6.24 24.56 -7.10
N ASP A 112 5.50 24.72 -5.99
CA ASP A 112 6.06 24.80 -4.63
C ASP A 112 7.00 23.62 -4.34
N MET A 113 6.60 22.40 -4.71
CA MET A 113 7.40 21.19 -4.50
C MET A 113 8.66 21.18 -5.37
N ILE A 114 8.54 21.54 -6.65
CA ILE A 114 9.70 21.62 -7.57
C ILE A 114 10.72 22.62 -7.02
N GLU A 115 10.27 23.82 -6.61
CA GLU A 115 11.15 24.82 -6.00
C GLU A 115 11.86 24.29 -4.75
N TYR A 116 11.13 23.57 -3.89
CA TYR A 116 11.71 22.96 -2.69
C TYR A 116 12.80 21.96 -3.05
N PHE A 117 12.55 21.05 -4.00
CA PHE A 117 13.53 20.04 -4.42
C PHE A 117 14.76 20.68 -5.08
N VAL A 118 14.58 21.70 -5.91
CA VAL A 118 15.69 22.47 -6.49
C VAL A 118 16.55 23.12 -5.40
N LYS A 119 15.92 23.70 -4.36
CA LYS A 119 16.63 24.32 -3.22
C LYS A 119 17.48 23.31 -2.43
N VAL A 120 17.02 22.06 -2.31
CA VAL A 120 17.79 21.00 -1.64
C VAL A 120 18.75 20.25 -2.58
N GLY A 121 18.87 20.69 -3.84
CA GLY A 121 19.80 20.12 -4.82
C GLY A 121 19.33 18.81 -5.45
N ALA A 122 18.02 18.53 -5.41
CA ALA A 122 17.39 17.34 -5.98
C ALA A 122 16.68 17.65 -7.31
N ASP A 123 16.92 16.83 -8.33
CA ASP A 123 16.21 16.90 -9.61
C ASP A 123 15.00 15.97 -9.62
N VAL A 124 13.80 16.54 -9.78
CA VAL A 124 12.53 15.80 -9.74
C VAL A 124 11.65 16.14 -10.95
N ASP A 125 10.99 15.13 -11.51
CA ASP A 125 10.03 15.29 -12.60
C ASP A 125 8.62 14.90 -12.13
N LEU A 126 7.83 15.92 -11.78
CA LEU A 126 6.48 15.76 -11.21
C LEU A 126 5.35 15.85 -12.25
N LYS A 127 5.65 15.74 -13.56
CA LYS A 127 4.66 15.91 -14.64
C LYS A 127 3.61 14.81 -14.72
N SER A 128 3.95 13.60 -14.29
CA SER A 128 3.06 12.44 -14.32
C SER A 128 3.30 11.56 -13.10
N SER A 129 2.32 10.75 -12.72
CA SER A 129 2.48 9.83 -11.59
C SER A 129 3.68 8.88 -11.76
N LEU A 130 3.95 8.43 -12.99
CA LEU A 130 5.07 7.56 -13.30
C LEU A 130 6.43 8.26 -13.14
N THR A 131 6.57 9.48 -13.67
CA THR A 131 7.82 10.25 -13.51
C THR A 131 8.04 10.65 -12.06
N THR A 132 6.97 11.02 -11.34
CA THR A 132 7.01 11.32 -9.90
C THR A 132 7.52 10.14 -9.11
N GLN A 133 6.98 8.94 -9.33
CA GLN A 133 7.42 7.73 -8.64
C GLN A 133 8.90 7.44 -8.91
N LYS A 134 9.34 7.52 -10.17
CA LYS A 134 10.75 7.32 -10.54
C LYS A 134 11.68 8.36 -9.90
N SER A 135 11.24 9.61 -9.79
CA SER A 135 11.99 10.65 -9.07
C SER A 135 12.08 10.34 -7.58
N PHE A 136 10.99 9.90 -6.94
CA PHE A 136 11.01 9.54 -5.53
C PHE A 136 11.88 8.32 -5.23
N GLU A 137 11.90 7.31 -6.11
CA GLU A 137 12.80 6.16 -5.99
C GLU A 137 14.27 6.57 -6.04
N LYS A 138 14.64 7.51 -6.94
CA LYS A 138 16.00 8.05 -7.01
C LYS A 138 16.43 8.80 -5.75
N LEU A 139 15.49 9.41 -5.03
CA LEU A 139 15.76 10.16 -3.79
C LEU A 139 15.88 9.27 -2.56
N LYS A 140 15.37 8.05 -2.61
CA LYS A 140 15.48 7.05 -1.52
C LYS A 140 16.83 6.31 -1.52
N ALA A 141 17.60 6.38 -2.61
CA ALA A 141 18.88 5.71 -2.80
C ALA A 141 20.06 6.61 -2.38
#